data_AF-A0A0G4H4Q3-F1
#
_entry.id   AF-A0A0G4H4Q3-F1
#
_cell.length_a   1.000
_cell.length_b   1.000
_cell.length_c   1.000
_cell.angle_alpha   90.00
_cell.angle_beta   90.00
_cell.angle_gamma   90.00
#
_symmetry.space_group_name_H-M   'P 1'
#
loop_
_entity.id
_entity.type
_entity.pdbx_description
1 polymer ?
#
loop_
_entity_poly.entity_id
_entity_poly.type
_entity_poly.pdbx_seq_one_letter_code
_entity_poly.pdbx_strand_id
1 'polypeptide(L)'
;MACPLRRYPYRDRTPSDRLLDIVQLRSDLLDKRESDLKSRYELIDENTSLRRYNKILEDEVDELEAENSRLANRFRTALALEDQATSSARKLNDEVDTLRKTVTDLSDSNTGLRHENRRLRYAVDCVGKPLCWSGIGPVGGGVYVETIQWRVTGMTRKLRSIPMYSAITSPILSSARLGLFKVEFDFYPNGAAGAPPRACTVVFRCDKGVTLKFQLFVGSKRTIPIEYTFTGYGGYRHDFKKVRDEVELDDTLLVGVDILECCTWASPICPPAACALPPTTCALAPPYCTYRPRSCALGRKYLTDL
;
A
#
# COMPACT_ATOMS: atom_id res chain seq x y z
N MET A 1 -30.76 -105.87 -25.97
CA MET A 1 -29.46 -106.50 -25.65
C MET A 1 -29.44 -106.75 -24.15
N ALA A 2 -29.44 -108.02 -23.75
CA ALA A 2 -29.44 -108.45 -22.36
C ALA A 2 -28.00 -108.55 -21.83
N CYS A 3 -27.76 -108.09 -20.61
CA CYS A 3 -26.59 -108.40 -19.80
C CYS A 3 -27.01 -108.50 -18.32
N PRO A 4 -26.31 -109.34 -17.52
CA PRO A 4 -26.99 -110.40 -16.80
C PRO A 4 -27.19 -110.07 -15.31
N LEU A 5 -28.38 -110.41 -14.81
CA LEU A 5 -28.63 -110.52 -13.37
C LEU A 5 -27.82 -111.71 -12.83
N ARG A 6 -26.67 -111.43 -12.20
CA ARG A 6 -25.96 -112.39 -11.35
C ARG A 6 -26.90 -112.80 -10.21
N ARG A 7 -27.53 -113.97 -10.34
CA ARG A 7 -28.18 -114.65 -9.22
C ARG A 7 -27.08 -115.10 -8.25
N TYR A 8 -26.96 -114.40 -7.12
CA TYR A 8 -26.21 -114.93 -5.98
C TYR A 8 -26.97 -116.14 -5.40
N PRO A 9 -26.28 -117.25 -5.11
CA PRO A 9 -26.92 -118.41 -4.49
C PRO A 9 -27.33 -118.03 -3.06
N TYR A 10 -28.61 -118.20 -2.74
CA TYR A 10 -29.12 -118.10 -1.38
C TYR A 10 -28.63 -119.33 -0.61
N ARG A 11 -27.38 -119.27 -0.11
CA ARG A 11 -26.89 -120.21 0.91
C ARG A 11 -27.73 -119.99 2.16
N ASP A 12 -28.33 -121.05 2.69
CA ASP A 12 -28.96 -121.03 4.01
C ASP A 12 -27.89 -120.67 5.05
N ARG A 13 -27.85 -119.38 5.38
CA ARG A 13 -26.97 -118.86 6.42
C ARG A 13 -27.38 -119.49 7.74
N THR A 14 -26.41 -120.03 8.45
CA THR A 14 -26.65 -120.52 9.80
C THR A 14 -27.05 -119.35 10.69
N PRO A 15 -27.82 -119.59 11.78
CA PRO A 15 -28.14 -118.55 12.75
C PRO A 15 -26.90 -117.79 13.27
N SER A 16 -25.74 -118.48 13.31
CA SER A 16 -24.45 -117.91 13.71
C SER A 16 -23.91 -116.87 12.72
N ASP A 17 -24.03 -117.11 11.42
CA ASP A 17 -23.56 -116.15 10.39
C ASP A 17 -24.38 -114.87 10.40
N ARG A 18 -25.70 -114.98 10.65
CA ARG A 18 -26.58 -113.82 10.79
C ARG A 18 -26.24 -112.99 12.04
N LEU A 19 -25.85 -113.66 13.13
CA LEU A 19 -25.41 -112.97 14.35
C LEU A 19 -24.09 -112.22 14.12
N LEU A 20 -23.15 -112.80 13.39
CA LEU A 20 -21.88 -112.13 13.05
C LEU A 20 -22.11 -110.86 12.22
N ASP A 21 -22.96 -110.93 11.20
CA ASP A 21 -23.31 -109.76 10.38
C ASP A 21 -23.99 -108.66 11.20
N ILE A 22 -24.85 -109.02 12.15
CA ILE A 22 -25.49 -108.06 13.07
C ILE A 22 -24.46 -107.39 13.98
N VAL A 23 -23.49 -108.16 14.49
CA VAL A 23 -22.40 -107.61 15.32
C VAL A 23 -21.51 -106.68 14.50
N GLN A 24 -21.16 -107.06 13.26
CA GLN A 24 -20.36 -106.24 12.35
C GLN A 24 -21.06 -104.93 12.01
N LEU A 25 -22.33 -105.00 11.58
CA LEU A 25 -23.17 -103.81 11.32
C LEU A 25 -23.27 -102.89 12.55
N ARG A 26 -23.39 -103.47 13.75
CA ARG A 26 -23.41 -102.68 14.98
C ARG A 26 -22.07 -101.99 15.24
N SER A 27 -20.94 -102.65 14.98
CA SER A 27 -19.61 -102.06 15.07
C SER A 27 -19.47 -100.88 14.10
N ASP A 28 -19.78 -101.09 12.82
CA ASP A 28 -19.68 -100.06 11.78
C ASP A 28 -20.57 -98.85 12.10
N LEU A 29 -21.76 -99.08 12.66
CA LEU A 29 -22.66 -98.01 13.11
C LEU A 29 -22.12 -97.25 14.32
N LEU A 30 -21.40 -97.92 15.23
CA LEU A 30 -20.76 -97.28 16.37
C LEU A 30 -19.57 -96.43 15.91
N ASP A 31 -18.72 -96.96 15.03
CA ASP A 31 -17.56 -96.23 14.48
C ASP A 31 -17.99 -95.00 13.70
N LYS A 32 -19.04 -95.12 12.88
CA LYS A 32 -19.61 -93.99 12.17
C LYS A 32 -20.16 -92.94 13.13
N ARG A 33 -20.87 -93.36 14.19
CA ARG A 33 -21.39 -92.46 15.21
C ARG A 33 -20.27 -91.76 15.98
N GLU A 34 -19.17 -92.44 16.27
CA GLU A 34 -18.00 -91.84 16.91
C GLU A 34 -17.34 -90.80 16.01
N SER A 35 -17.15 -91.10 14.72
CA SER A 35 -16.66 -90.14 13.73
C SER A 35 -17.56 -88.92 13.62
N ASP A 36 -18.89 -89.11 13.53
CA ASP A 36 -19.87 -88.04 13.46
C ASP A 36 -19.85 -87.17 14.74
N LEU A 37 -19.67 -87.80 15.92
CA LEU A 37 -19.53 -87.09 17.19
C LEU A 37 -18.25 -86.25 17.22
N LYS A 38 -17.13 -86.80 16.76
CA LYS A 38 -15.86 -86.07 16.70
C LYS A 38 -15.94 -84.84 15.81
N SER A 39 -16.49 -84.99 14.60
CA SER A 39 -16.73 -83.87 13.68
C SER A 39 -17.65 -82.81 14.28
N ARG A 40 -18.69 -83.22 15.03
CA ARG A 40 -19.55 -82.27 15.75
C ARG A 40 -18.82 -81.50 16.84
N TYR A 41 -17.93 -82.16 17.60
CA TYR A 41 -17.13 -81.47 18.62
C TYR A 41 -16.17 -80.44 18.02
N GLU A 42 -15.51 -80.77 16.90
CA GLU A 42 -14.65 -79.84 16.16
C GLU A 42 -15.44 -78.61 15.68
N LEU A 43 -16.64 -78.82 15.11
CA LEU A 43 -17.52 -77.71 14.71
C LEU A 43 -17.98 -76.85 15.89
N ILE A 44 -18.21 -77.44 17.07
CA ILE A 44 -18.56 -76.68 18.28
C ILE A 44 -17.39 -75.81 18.72
N ASP A 45 -16.16 -76.35 18.72
CA ASP A 45 -14.97 -75.62 19.12
C ASP A 45 -14.71 -74.44 18.16
N GLU A 46 -14.81 -74.67 16.85
CA GLU A 46 -14.73 -73.61 15.84
C GLU A 46 -15.81 -72.55 16.04
N ASN A 47 -17.06 -72.94 16.28
CA ASN A 47 -18.15 -71.98 16.55
C ASN A 47 -17.87 -71.14 17.80
N THR A 48 -17.29 -71.73 18.85
CA THR A 48 -16.94 -70.99 20.06
C THR A 48 -15.81 -70.00 19.80
N SER A 49 -14.83 -70.36 18.98
CA SER A 49 -13.74 -69.48 18.56
C SER A 49 -14.25 -68.31 17.71
N LEU A 50 -15.12 -68.59 16.73
CA LEU A 50 -15.76 -67.56 15.90
C LEU A 50 -16.62 -66.60 16.72
N ARG A 51 -17.36 -67.09 17.72
CA ARG A 51 -18.13 -66.23 18.62
C ARG A 51 -17.24 -65.29 19.44
N ARG A 52 -16.08 -65.75 19.90
CA ARG A 52 -15.11 -64.89 20.60
C ARG A 52 -14.57 -63.81 19.66
N TYR A 53 -14.25 -64.19 18.42
CA TYR A 53 -13.75 -63.25 17.43
C TYR A 53 -14.80 -62.20 17.04
N ASN A 54 -16.06 -62.63 16.80
CA ASN A 54 -17.16 -61.70 16.52
C ASN A 54 -17.37 -60.72 17.68
N LYS A 55 -17.27 -61.18 18.93
CA LYS A 55 -17.35 -60.30 20.09
C LYS A 55 -16.24 -59.24 20.10
N ILE A 56 -15.01 -59.61 19.77
CA ILE A 56 -13.89 -58.65 19.68
C ILE A 56 -14.17 -57.60 18.58
N LEU A 57 -14.69 -58.04 17.42
CA LEU A 57 -15.05 -57.13 16.34
C LEU A 57 -16.20 -56.19 16.72
N GLU A 58 -17.20 -56.68 17.46
CA GLU A 58 -18.29 -55.85 17.99
C GLU A 58 -17.73 -54.78 18.94
N ASP A 59 -16.86 -55.16 19.88
CA ASP A 59 -16.20 -54.22 20.80
C ASP A 59 -15.36 -53.17 20.03
N GLU A 60 -14.68 -53.55 18.95
CA GLU A 60 -13.88 -52.64 18.11
C GLU A 60 -14.76 -51.68 17.29
N VAL A 61 -15.91 -52.15 16.79
CA VAL A 61 -16.90 -51.28 16.11
C VAL A 61 -17.45 -50.24 17.09
N ASP A 62 -17.83 -50.65 18.30
CA ASP A 62 -18.31 -49.74 19.34
C ASP A 62 -17.26 -48.67 19.69
N GLU A 63 -15.98 -49.05 19.78
CA GLU A 63 -14.88 -48.11 20.02
C GLU A 63 -14.71 -47.10 18.87
N LEU A 64 -14.74 -47.58 17.62
CA LEU A 64 -14.64 -46.71 16.44
C LEU A 64 -15.84 -45.76 16.32
N GLU A 65 -17.05 -46.19 16.64
CA GLU A 65 -18.24 -45.34 16.66
C GLU A 65 -18.14 -44.25 17.74
N ALA A 66 -17.61 -44.61 18.91
CA ALA A 66 -17.34 -43.66 19.99
C ALA A 66 -16.27 -42.63 19.58
N GLU A 67 -15.20 -43.05 18.91
CA GLU A 67 -14.18 -42.14 18.40
C GLU A 67 -14.74 -41.21 17.31
N ASN A 68 -15.50 -41.75 16.37
CA ASN A 68 -16.13 -40.96 15.31
C ASN A 68 -17.08 -39.89 15.89
N SER A 69 -17.83 -40.24 16.93
CA SER A 69 -18.66 -39.29 17.68
C SER A 69 -17.83 -38.18 18.35
N ARG A 70 -16.68 -38.53 18.94
CA ARG A 70 -15.74 -37.53 19.52
C ARG A 70 -15.17 -36.61 18.43
N LEU A 71 -14.79 -37.15 17.28
CA LEU A 71 -14.29 -36.36 16.15
C LEU A 71 -15.37 -35.43 15.60
N ALA A 72 -16.59 -35.90 15.42
CA ALA A 72 -17.72 -35.08 14.98
C ALA A 72 -17.98 -33.91 15.95
N ASN A 73 -17.89 -34.14 17.25
CA ASN A 73 -17.99 -33.08 18.26
C ASN A 73 -16.84 -32.08 18.14
N ARG A 74 -15.59 -32.55 17.96
CA ARG A 74 -14.43 -31.67 17.75
C ARG A 74 -14.58 -30.80 16.49
N PHE A 75 -15.03 -31.38 15.39
CA PHE A 75 -15.29 -30.63 14.16
C PHE A 75 -16.36 -29.55 14.37
N ARG A 76 -17.46 -29.86 15.06
CA ARG A 76 -18.48 -28.85 15.40
C ARG A 76 -17.92 -27.72 16.26
N THR A 77 -17.08 -28.02 17.25
CA THR A 77 -16.44 -26.98 18.06
C THR A 77 -15.43 -26.15 17.26
N ALA A 78 -14.68 -26.76 16.34
CA ALA A 78 -13.73 -26.04 15.50
C ALA A 78 -14.44 -25.06 14.55
N LEU A 79 -15.55 -25.48 13.93
CA LEU A 79 -16.37 -24.61 13.09
C LEU A 79 -16.94 -23.43 13.88
N ALA A 80 -17.45 -23.65 15.09
CA ALA A 80 -17.96 -22.58 15.94
C ALA A 80 -16.86 -21.55 16.31
N LEU A 81 -15.63 -22.00 16.55
CA LEU A 81 -14.48 -21.12 16.81
C LEU A 81 -14.07 -20.34 15.55
N GLU A 82 -14.16 -20.95 14.37
CA GLU A 82 -13.88 -20.29 13.10
C GLU A 82 -14.92 -19.19 12.81
N ASP A 83 -16.20 -19.47 13.02
CA ASP A 83 -17.28 -18.47 12.89
C ASP A 83 -17.09 -17.31 13.88
N GLN A 84 -16.65 -17.59 15.11
CA GLN A 84 -16.35 -16.56 16.09
C GLN A 84 -15.14 -15.70 15.66
N ALA A 85 -14.07 -16.33 15.16
CA ALA A 85 -12.88 -15.63 14.70
C ALA A 85 -13.17 -14.74 13.48
N THR A 86 -13.94 -15.24 12.52
CA THR A 86 -14.35 -14.47 11.33
C THR A 86 -15.26 -13.30 11.70
N SER A 87 -16.19 -13.49 12.64
CA SER A 87 -17.02 -12.40 13.18
C SER A 87 -16.19 -11.33 13.87
N SER A 88 -15.22 -11.72 14.71
CA SER A 88 -14.31 -10.79 15.38
C SER A 88 -13.44 -10.01 14.39
N ALA A 89 -12.91 -10.68 13.36
CA ALA A 89 -12.11 -10.05 12.32
C ALA A 89 -12.91 -9.01 11.51
N ARG A 90 -14.20 -9.30 11.22
CA ARG A 90 -15.10 -8.31 10.58
C ARG A 90 -15.30 -7.08 11.45
N LYS A 91 -15.59 -7.25 12.75
CA LYS A 91 -15.74 -6.13 13.68
C LYS A 91 -14.50 -5.24 13.75
N LEU A 92 -13.31 -5.85 13.85
CA LEU A 92 -12.05 -5.10 13.86
C LEU A 92 -11.80 -4.35 12.55
N ASN A 93 -12.16 -4.94 11.40
CA ASN A 93 -12.05 -4.25 10.12
C ASN A 93 -13.02 -3.07 10.03
N ASP A 94 -14.26 -3.22 10.49
CA ASP A 94 -15.24 -2.14 10.53
C ASP A 94 -14.77 -0.97 11.44
N GLU A 95 -14.14 -1.28 12.57
CA GLU A 95 -13.51 -0.29 13.46
C GLU A 95 -12.34 0.42 12.77
N VAL A 96 -11.46 -0.33 12.10
CA VAL A 96 -10.33 0.24 11.35
C VAL A 96 -10.80 1.17 10.24
N ASP A 97 -11.85 0.81 9.51
CA ASP A 97 -12.41 1.65 8.45
C ASP A 97 -13.09 2.90 9.01
N THR A 98 -13.75 2.78 10.17
CA THR A 98 -14.29 3.94 10.88
C THR A 98 -13.17 4.89 11.31
N LEU A 99 -12.10 4.36 11.92
CA LEU A 99 -10.95 5.16 12.32
C LEU A 99 -10.28 5.83 11.13
N ARG A 100 -10.11 5.12 10.00
CA ARG A 100 -9.58 5.71 8.76
C ARG A 100 -10.40 6.90 8.29
N LYS A 101 -11.73 6.80 8.28
CA LYS A 101 -12.63 7.93 7.95
C LYS A 101 -12.43 9.10 8.91
N THR A 102 -12.35 8.85 10.22
CA THR A 102 -12.11 9.94 11.18
C THR A 102 -10.75 10.62 10.97
N VAL A 103 -9.72 9.85 10.63
CA VAL A 103 -8.38 10.39 10.33
C VAL A 103 -8.40 11.25 9.08
N THR A 104 -9.11 10.83 8.02
CA THR A 104 -9.27 11.65 6.81
C THR A 104 -10.04 12.93 7.10
N ASP A 105 -11.14 12.87 7.83
CA ASP A 105 -11.96 14.04 8.18
C ASP A 105 -11.18 15.04 9.05
N LEU A 106 -10.44 14.54 10.03
CA LEU A 106 -9.56 15.37 10.88
C LEU A 106 -8.38 15.96 10.10
N SER A 107 -7.84 15.22 9.13
CA SER A 107 -6.80 15.72 8.24
C SER A 107 -7.34 16.89 7.39
N ASP A 108 -8.50 16.71 6.76
CA ASP A 108 -9.13 17.74 5.93
C ASP A 108 -9.48 18.98 6.75
N SER A 109 -10.05 18.80 7.95
CA SER A 109 -10.32 19.90 8.88
C SER A 109 -9.04 20.64 9.30
N ASN A 110 -7.95 19.92 9.60
CA ASN A 110 -6.65 20.52 9.88
C ASN A 110 -6.09 21.28 8.68
N THR A 111 -6.26 20.77 7.46
CA THR A 111 -5.86 21.52 6.26
C THR A 111 -6.67 22.81 6.15
N GLY A 112 -7.98 22.77 6.36
CA GLY A 112 -8.86 23.95 6.37
C GLY A 112 -8.43 24.99 7.40
N LEU A 113 -8.19 24.57 8.64
CA LEU A 113 -7.71 25.44 9.72
C LEU A 113 -6.32 26.03 9.42
N ARG A 114 -5.43 25.29 8.75
CA ARG A 114 -4.14 25.83 8.30
C ARG A 114 -4.30 26.89 7.23
N HIS A 115 -5.23 26.71 6.29
CA HIS A 115 -5.55 27.74 5.29
C HIS A 115 -6.14 28.99 5.95
N GLU A 116 -7.04 28.84 6.92
CA GLU A 116 -7.64 29.96 7.62
C GLU A 116 -6.63 30.71 8.52
N ASN A 117 -5.82 29.98 9.29
CA ASN A 117 -4.72 30.59 10.05
C ASN A 117 -3.75 31.36 9.15
N ARG A 118 -3.47 30.83 7.96
CA ARG A 118 -2.65 31.51 6.95
C ARG A 118 -3.33 32.81 6.49
N ARG A 119 -4.63 32.77 6.19
CA ARG A 119 -5.44 33.94 5.80
C ARG A 119 -5.45 35.02 6.88
N LEU A 120 -5.66 34.63 8.14
CA LEU A 120 -5.68 35.55 9.28
C LEU A 120 -4.31 36.17 9.53
N ARG A 121 -3.22 35.39 9.41
CA ARG A 121 -1.85 35.94 9.50
C ARG A 121 -1.61 37.02 8.46
N TYR A 122 -2.02 36.81 7.20
CA TYR A 122 -1.96 37.87 6.19
C TYR A 122 -2.75 39.10 6.57
N ALA A 123 -3.97 38.94 7.10
CA ALA A 123 -4.79 40.06 7.51
C ALA A 123 -4.14 40.87 8.65
N VAL A 124 -3.57 40.20 9.65
CA VAL A 124 -2.84 40.84 10.75
C VAL A 124 -1.59 41.58 10.25
N ASP A 125 -0.82 40.96 9.36
CA ASP A 125 0.37 41.58 8.76
C ASP A 125 0.03 42.84 7.93
N CYS A 126 -1.17 42.89 7.34
CA CYS A 126 -1.69 44.07 6.64
C CYS A 126 -2.17 45.18 7.58
N VAL A 127 -2.65 44.84 8.78
CA VAL A 127 -3.11 45.81 9.79
C VAL A 127 -1.93 46.40 10.59
N GLY A 128 -0.84 45.63 10.75
CA GLY A 128 0.35 46.05 11.49
C GLY A 128 1.38 46.87 10.69
N LYS A 129 1.17 47.05 9.38
CA LYS A 129 2.07 47.87 8.54
C LYS A 129 1.47 49.26 8.33
N PRO A 130 2.17 50.34 8.71
CA PRO A 130 1.76 51.67 8.30
C PRO A 130 1.77 51.70 6.77
N LEU A 131 0.70 52.28 6.21
CA LEU A 131 0.63 52.70 4.81
C LEU A 131 2.01 53.21 4.40
N CYS A 132 2.54 52.63 3.32
CA CYS A 132 3.83 52.92 2.73
C CYS A 132 4.10 54.43 2.74
N TRP A 133 4.82 54.90 3.75
CA TRP A 133 5.35 56.25 3.79
C TRP A 133 6.82 56.15 3.44
N SER A 134 7.12 56.84 2.34
CA SER A 134 8.40 57.29 1.83
C SER A 134 9.53 57.36 2.86
N GLY A 135 10.75 56.99 2.46
CA GLY A 135 11.94 57.50 3.12
C GLY A 135 13.11 56.52 3.20
N ILE A 136 13.99 56.61 2.21
CA ILE A 136 15.44 56.83 2.39
C ILE A 136 16.04 56.34 3.72
N GLY A 137 16.83 55.27 3.65
CA GLY A 137 17.75 54.80 4.70
C GLY A 137 18.73 53.75 4.14
N PRO A 138 19.95 53.59 4.69
CA PRO A 138 21.18 53.55 3.90
C PRO A 138 21.71 52.16 3.50
N VAL A 139 22.45 52.19 2.39
CA VAL A 139 23.51 51.31 1.87
C VAL A 139 23.97 50.17 2.78
N GLY A 140 23.80 48.92 2.34
CA GLY A 140 24.67 47.81 2.78
C GLY A 140 24.04 46.41 2.93
N GLY A 141 22.72 46.26 2.85
CA GLY A 141 22.07 44.96 2.92
C GLY A 141 20.79 44.98 2.11
N GLY A 142 20.76 44.28 0.98
CA GLY A 142 19.55 44.15 0.18
C GLY A 142 18.42 43.59 1.05
N VAL A 143 17.30 44.30 1.12
CA VAL A 143 16.10 43.80 1.81
C VAL A 143 15.55 42.65 0.98
N TYR A 144 15.92 41.43 1.34
CA TYR A 144 15.32 40.23 0.76
C TYR A 144 13.85 40.15 1.15
N VAL A 145 12.99 39.85 0.19
CA VAL A 145 11.55 39.67 0.46
C VAL A 145 11.32 38.35 1.18
N GLU A 146 12.02 37.28 0.76
CA GLU A 146 11.93 35.95 1.37
C GLU A 146 13.11 35.05 0.99
N THR A 147 13.48 34.12 1.88
CA THR A 147 14.50 33.09 1.61
C THR A 147 13.84 31.71 1.64
N ILE A 148 14.01 30.94 0.56
CA ILE A 148 13.58 29.55 0.47
C ILE A 148 14.83 28.68 0.49
N GLN A 149 14.94 27.81 1.49
CA GLN A 149 16.14 27.01 1.72
C GLN A 149 15.83 25.52 1.90
N TRP A 150 16.75 24.68 1.44
CA TRP A 150 16.76 23.24 1.58
C TRP A 150 18.03 22.81 2.29
N ARG A 151 17.86 22.09 3.41
CA ARG A 151 18.97 21.49 4.17
C ARG A 151 19.24 20.08 3.65
N VAL A 152 20.44 19.88 3.11
CA VAL A 152 20.93 18.58 2.63
C VAL A 152 21.82 17.96 3.71
N THR A 153 21.40 16.84 4.30
CA THR A 153 22.17 16.12 5.32
C THR A 153 23.07 15.03 4.73
N GLY A 154 24.14 14.66 5.43
CA GLY A 154 25.02 13.55 5.05
C GLY A 154 25.94 13.88 3.87
N MET A 155 26.37 15.15 3.75
CA MET A 155 26.97 15.67 2.53
C MET A 155 28.35 15.07 2.24
N THR A 156 29.14 14.77 3.26
CA THR A 156 30.47 14.14 3.16
C THR A 156 30.39 12.77 2.49
N ARG A 157 29.38 11.96 2.84
CA ARG A 157 29.12 10.69 2.17
C ARG A 157 28.65 10.91 0.74
N LYS A 158 27.66 11.79 0.54
CA LYS A 158 27.07 12.09 -0.78
C LYS A 158 28.10 12.58 -1.80
N LEU A 159 29.05 13.42 -1.40
CA LEU A 159 30.14 13.91 -2.26
C LEU A 159 31.09 12.80 -2.72
N ARG A 160 31.21 11.71 -1.96
CA ARG A 160 32.03 10.54 -2.33
C ARG A 160 31.26 9.52 -3.16
N SER A 161 29.98 9.34 -2.90
CA SER A 161 29.18 8.25 -3.48
C SER A 161 28.38 8.63 -4.71
N ILE A 162 27.96 9.89 -4.85
CA ILE A 162 27.12 10.32 -5.97
C ILE A 162 28.03 10.61 -7.16
N PRO A 163 27.86 9.92 -8.31
CA PRO A 163 28.71 10.17 -9.47
C PRO A 163 28.42 11.52 -10.10
N MET A 164 29.33 11.97 -10.98
CA MET A 164 29.11 13.15 -11.80
C MET A 164 27.81 13.01 -12.61
N TYR A 165 27.15 14.13 -12.94
CA TYR A 165 25.90 14.17 -13.70
C TYR A 165 24.65 13.62 -12.98
N SER A 166 24.78 13.20 -11.73
CA SER A 166 23.64 12.75 -10.91
C SER A 166 23.15 13.85 -9.97
N ALA A 167 21.84 14.07 -9.96
CA ALA A 167 21.17 15.04 -9.12
C ALA A 167 20.61 14.42 -7.84
N ILE A 168 20.48 15.23 -6.81
CA ILE A 168 19.58 15.04 -5.68
C ILE A 168 18.51 16.11 -5.80
N THR A 169 17.25 15.71 -5.81
CA THR A 169 16.13 16.66 -5.89
C THR A 169 15.61 16.99 -4.50
N SER A 170 15.29 18.26 -4.26
CA SER A 170 14.66 18.71 -3.03
C SER A 170 13.22 18.20 -2.92
N PRO A 171 12.63 18.18 -1.71
CA PRO A 171 11.17 18.20 -1.58
C PRO A 171 10.58 19.42 -2.30
N ILE A 172 9.29 19.36 -2.64
CA ILE A 172 8.56 20.52 -3.14
C ILE A 172 8.42 21.54 -2.00
N LEU A 173 8.98 22.72 -2.21
CA LEU A 173 8.88 23.86 -1.32
C LEU A 173 7.84 24.85 -1.84
N SER A 174 7.32 25.69 -0.96
CA SER A 174 6.37 26.74 -1.32
C SER A 174 6.59 27.99 -0.48
N SER A 175 6.36 29.15 -1.07
CA SER A 175 6.20 30.41 -0.37
C SER A 175 4.78 30.89 -0.59
N ALA A 176 3.95 30.79 0.45
CA ALA A 176 2.60 31.32 0.38
C ALA A 176 2.60 32.84 0.24
N ARG A 177 3.57 33.53 0.86
CA ARG A 177 3.68 35.00 0.87
C ARG A 177 3.94 35.57 -0.52
N LEU A 178 4.70 34.85 -1.34
CA LEU A 178 4.98 35.23 -2.73
C LEU A 178 4.05 34.54 -3.74
N GLY A 179 3.13 33.69 -3.27
CA GLY A 179 2.26 32.91 -4.16
C GLY A 179 3.02 31.88 -5.01
N LEU A 180 4.14 31.36 -4.51
CA LEU A 180 4.93 30.31 -5.15
C LEU A 180 4.53 28.96 -4.55
N PHE A 181 3.87 28.11 -5.33
CA PHE A 181 3.31 26.85 -4.84
C PHE A 181 4.19 25.65 -5.16
N LYS A 182 5.01 25.74 -6.21
CA LYS A 182 5.97 24.71 -6.59
C LYS A 182 7.36 25.29 -6.80
N VAL A 183 8.21 25.13 -5.79
CA VAL A 183 9.64 25.44 -5.82
C VAL A 183 10.45 24.17 -5.60
N GLU A 184 11.39 23.87 -6.48
CA GLU A 184 12.22 22.68 -6.42
C GLU A 184 13.68 23.02 -6.76
N PHE A 185 14.62 22.28 -6.16
CA PHE A 185 16.04 22.36 -6.47
C PHE A 185 16.54 20.99 -6.91
N ASP A 186 17.22 20.92 -8.06
CA ASP A 186 18.11 19.80 -8.37
C ASP A 186 19.53 20.21 -8.07
N PHE A 187 20.14 19.48 -7.14
CA PHE A 187 21.51 19.69 -6.74
C PHE A 187 22.40 18.57 -7.25
N TYR A 188 23.41 18.89 -8.05
CA TYR A 188 24.42 17.98 -8.55
C TYR A 188 25.72 18.19 -7.76
N PRO A 189 26.00 17.37 -6.74
CA PRO A 189 27.12 17.62 -5.83
C PRO A 189 28.49 17.62 -6.51
N ASN A 190 28.62 16.80 -7.56
CA ASN A 190 29.85 16.65 -8.36
C ASN A 190 29.72 17.28 -9.76
N GLY A 191 28.73 18.15 -9.96
CA GLY A 191 28.52 18.91 -11.19
C GLY A 191 27.62 18.22 -12.21
N ALA A 192 26.84 19.02 -12.93
CA ALA A 192 26.02 18.57 -14.06
C ALA A 192 26.84 18.51 -15.37
N ALA A 193 26.23 18.04 -16.46
CA ALA A 193 26.88 17.96 -17.75
C ALA A 193 27.38 19.36 -18.19
N GLY A 194 28.66 19.44 -18.58
CA GLY A 194 29.31 20.71 -18.95
C GLY A 194 29.70 21.61 -17.78
N ALA A 195 29.54 21.19 -16.52
CA ALA A 195 30.00 21.97 -15.37
C ALA A 195 31.54 21.95 -15.27
N PRO A 196 32.17 23.02 -14.74
CA PRO A 196 33.61 23.05 -14.51
C PRO A 196 34.08 21.93 -13.57
N PRO A 197 35.34 21.45 -13.70
CA PRO A 197 35.88 20.44 -12.81
C PRO A 197 35.78 20.87 -11.34
N ARG A 198 35.33 19.95 -10.47
CA ARG A 198 35.16 20.17 -9.02
C ARG A 198 34.16 21.29 -8.64
N ALA A 199 33.27 21.66 -9.56
CA ALA A 199 32.10 22.47 -9.25
C ALA A 199 30.91 21.58 -8.85
N CYS A 200 29.97 22.14 -8.11
CA CYS A 200 28.62 21.61 -7.98
C CYS A 200 27.66 22.45 -8.84
N THR A 201 26.53 21.89 -9.20
CA THR A 201 25.50 22.60 -9.98
C THR A 201 24.19 22.62 -9.20
N VAL A 202 23.54 23.77 -9.16
CA VAL A 202 22.16 23.91 -8.66
C VAL A 202 21.27 24.30 -9.84
N VAL A 203 20.15 23.61 -9.99
CA VAL A 203 19.07 24.01 -10.88
C VAL A 203 17.86 24.37 -10.02
N PHE A 204 17.44 25.62 -10.09
CA PHE A 204 16.26 26.14 -9.41
C PHE A 204 15.07 26.12 -10.36
N ARG A 205 13.97 25.50 -9.94
CA ARG A 205 12.71 25.42 -10.67
C ARG A 205 11.59 26.07 -9.88
N CYS A 206 10.69 26.71 -10.62
CA CYS A 206 9.54 27.43 -10.09
C CYS A 206 8.34 27.28 -11.04
N ASP A 207 7.15 27.63 -10.55
CA ASP A 207 5.91 27.67 -11.32
C ASP A 207 6.03 28.44 -12.64
N LYS A 208 5.33 27.96 -13.66
CA LYS A 208 5.25 28.64 -14.97
C LYS A 208 4.57 30.00 -14.84
N GLY A 209 5.09 30.99 -15.57
CA GLY A 209 4.58 32.35 -15.62
C GLY A 209 5.03 33.22 -14.45
N VAL A 210 6.01 32.77 -13.67
CA VAL A 210 6.60 33.54 -12.58
C VAL A 210 7.88 34.22 -13.07
N THR A 211 8.02 35.52 -12.79
CA THR A 211 9.28 36.25 -12.96
C THR A 211 9.83 36.59 -11.59
N LEU A 212 11.07 36.16 -11.32
CA LEU A 212 11.75 36.39 -10.06
C LEU A 212 13.05 37.15 -10.29
N LYS A 213 13.36 38.05 -9.36
CA LYS A 213 14.71 38.57 -9.14
C LYS A 213 15.26 37.94 -7.88
N PHE A 214 16.36 37.21 -7.96
CA PHE A 214 16.86 36.41 -6.85
C PHE A 214 18.37 36.18 -6.87
N GLN A 215 18.90 35.68 -5.74
CA GLN A 215 20.25 35.15 -5.63
C GLN A 215 20.18 33.68 -5.24
N LEU A 216 20.82 32.79 -5.98
CA LEU A 216 21.01 31.40 -5.54
C LEU A 216 22.16 31.33 -4.56
N PHE A 217 22.08 30.38 -3.63
CA PHE A 217 23.18 30.11 -2.70
C PHE A 217 23.41 28.63 -2.43
N VAL A 218 24.66 28.33 -2.11
CA VAL A 218 25.15 27.04 -1.61
C VAL A 218 26.09 27.35 -0.43
N GLY A 219 25.65 27.01 0.78
CA GLY A 219 26.28 27.43 2.03
C GLY A 219 26.38 28.95 2.12
N SER A 220 27.60 29.46 2.26
CA SER A 220 27.89 30.89 2.32
C SER A 220 27.95 31.58 0.95
N LYS A 221 28.17 30.81 -0.13
CA LYS A 221 28.33 31.36 -1.49
C LYS A 221 26.99 31.77 -2.08
N ARG A 222 26.94 32.98 -2.66
CA ARG A 222 25.78 33.55 -3.36
C ARG A 222 26.12 33.93 -4.79
N THR A 223 25.13 33.85 -5.68
CA THR A 223 25.23 34.46 -7.00
C THR A 223 24.99 35.96 -6.92
N ILE A 224 25.30 36.67 -8.00
CA ILE A 224 24.75 38.00 -8.21
C ILE A 224 23.21 37.94 -8.32
N PRO A 225 22.49 39.04 -8.05
CA PRO A 225 21.06 39.15 -8.35
C PRO A 225 20.80 38.86 -9.83
N ILE A 226 19.90 37.93 -10.09
CA ILE A 226 19.52 37.48 -11.42
C ILE A 226 18.01 37.64 -11.55
N GLU A 227 17.58 38.20 -12.67
CA GLU A 227 16.18 38.22 -13.08
C GLU A 227 15.92 37.08 -14.06
N TYR A 228 14.91 36.26 -13.79
CA TYR A 228 14.57 35.11 -14.62
C TYR A 228 13.07 34.86 -14.65
N THR A 229 12.55 34.58 -15.85
CA THR A 229 11.15 34.24 -16.09
C THR A 229 11.01 32.75 -16.36
N PHE A 230 10.26 32.06 -15.52
CA PHE A 230 10.02 30.63 -15.61
C PHE A 230 8.90 30.36 -16.63
N THR A 231 9.26 29.84 -17.80
CA THR A 231 8.32 29.58 -18.91
C THR A 231 7.65 28.19 -18.85
N GLY A 232 8.03 27.37 -17.87
CA GLY A 232 7.55 25.99 -17.69
C GLY A 232 8.43 24.91 -18.32
N TYR A 233 9.42 25.28 -19.13
CA TYR A 233 10.45 24.37 -19.63
C TYR A 233 11.79 24.66 -18.94
N GLY A 234 12.29 23.70 -18.16
CA GLY A 234 13.59 23.80 -17.48
C GLY A 234 13.58 24.64 -16.20
N GLY A 235 14.77 25.01 -15.74
CA GLY A 235 15.00 25.83 -14.55
C GLY A 235 16.27 26.66 -14.70
N TYR A 236 16.46 27.63 -13.80
CA TYR A 236 17.68 28.42 -13.79
C TYR A 236 18.85 27.61 -13.22
N ARG A 237 19.92 27.46 -13.99
CA ARG A 237 21.11 26.68 -13.62
C ARG A 237 22.27 27.59 -13.23
N HIS A 238 22.95 27.27 -12.12
CA HIS A 238 24.21 27.90 -11.74
C HIS A 238 25.23 26.89 -11.20
N ASP A 239 26.51 27.09 -11.51
CA ASP A 239 27.61 26.25 -11.07
C ASP A 239 28.43 26.95 -9.97
N PHE A 240 28.56 26.33 -8.79
CA PHE A 240 29.34 26.84 -7.67
C PHE A 240 30.65 26.08 -7.51
N LYS A 241 31.74 26.78 -7.22
CA LYS A 241 33.06 26.17 -7.00
C LYS A 241 33.25 25.79 -5.53
N LYS A 242 34.06 24.75 -5.30
CA LYS A 242 34.50 24.33 -3.97
C LYS A 242 33.35 24.10 -2.98
N VAL A 243 32.42 23.23 -3.34
CA VAL A 243 31.27 22.86 -2.49
C VAL A 243 31.68 22.24 -1.15
N ARG A 244 32.84 21.58 -1.09
CA ARG A 244 33.34 20.93 0.13
C ARG A 244 33.59 21.93 1.27
N ASP A 245 33.98 23.14 0.92
CA ASP A 245 34.27 24.21 1.88
C ASP A 245 33.00 24.79 2.50
N GLU A 246 31.84 24.51 1.90
CA GLU A 246 30.52 25.01 2.31
C GLU A 246 29.75 24.00 3.17
N VAL A 247 30.29 22.80 3.39
CA VAL A 247 29.66 21.79 4.26
C VAL A 247 29.91 22.19 5.72
N GLU A 248 28.82 22.32 6.47
CA GLU A 248 28.84 22.65 7.90
C GLU A 248 29.45 21.50 8.73
N LEU A 249 29.83 21.80 9.97
CA LEU A 249 30.43 20.83 10.90
C LEU A 249 29.51 19.65 11.23
N ASP A 250 28.19 19.83 11.12
CA ASP A 250 27.17 18.81 11.34
C ASP A 250 26.90 17.92 10.10
N ASP A 251 27.77 17.99 9.10
CA ASP A 251 27.65 17.30 7.81
C ASP A 251 26.40 17.70 7.00
N THR A 252 25.96 18.95 7.18
CA THR A 252 24.86 19.53 6.42
C THR A 252 25.31 20.62 5.45
N LEU A 253 24.55 20.81 4.37
CA LEU A 253 24.76 21.85 3.38
C LEU A 253 23.43 22.54 3.10
N LEU A 254 23.41 23.87 3.17
CA LEU A 254 22.25 24.66 2.80
C LEU A 254 22.30 25.01 1.30
N VAL A 255 21.22 24.74 0.60
CA VAL A 255 21.02 25.15 -0.80
C VAL A 255 19.73 25.93 -0.86
N GLY A 256 19.70 27.08 -1.53
CA GLY A 256 18.48 27.86 -1.56
C GLY A 256 18.52 29.06 -2.49
N VAL A 257 17.50 29.89 -2.32
CA VAL A 257 17.29 31.12 -3.08
C VAL A 257 16.86 32.24 -2.14
N ASP A 258 17.52 33.39 -2.27
CA ASP A 258 17.11 34.65 -1.67
C ASP A 258 16.33 35.45 -2.71
N ILE A 259 15.02 35.61 -2.49
CA ILE A 259 14.12 36.30 -3.42
C ILE A 259 14.11 37.79 -3.07
N LEU A 260 14.46 38.60 -4.06
CA LEU A 260 14.50 40.06 -3.98
C LEU A 260 13.21 40.68 -4.50
N GLU A 261 12.70 40.19 -5.62
CA GLU A 261 11.46 40.67 -6.23
C GLU A 261 10.73 39.48 -6.86
N CYS A 262 9.39 39.50 -6.83
CA CYS A 262 8.56 38.43 -7.35
C CYS A 262 7.33 39.00 -8.04
N CYS A 263 7.17 38.67 -9.32
CA CYS A 263 6.02 38.99 -10.13
C CYS A 263 5.36 37.68 -10.57
N THR A 264 4.21 37.37 -10.00
CA THR A 264 3.37 36.25 -10.46
C THR A 264 2.14 36.83 -11.18
N TRP A 265 1.74 36.18 -12.26
CA TRP A 265 0.51 36.51 -13.01
C TRP A 265 -0.78 36.44 -12.17
N ALA A 266 -0.72 35.82 -10.98
CA ALA A 266 -1.82 35.69 -10.03
C ALA A 266 -1.75 36.66 -8.83
N SER A 267 -0.71 37.50 -8.73
CA SER A 267 -0.56 38.46 -7.62
C SER A 267 -0.93 39.88 -8.06
N PRO A 268 -1.78 40.59 -7.30
CA PRO A 268 -2.14 41.99 -7.58
C PRO A 268 -1.00 43.00 -7.29
N ILE A 269 0.20 42.51 -6.98
CA ILE A 269 1.34 43.33 -6.52
C ILE A 269 2.26 43.75 -7.69
N CYS A 270 1.84 43.56 -8.95
CA CYS A 270 2.51 44.20 -10.06
C CYS A 270 1.96 45.64 -10.22
N PRO A 271 2.72 46.72 -9.96
CA PRO A 271 2.25 48.05 -10.27
C PRO A 271 1.96 48.16 -11.78
N PRO A 272 0.83 48.73 -12.18
CA PRO A 272 0.44 48.85 -13.59
C PRO A 272 1.27 49.96 -14.23
N ALA A 273 2.55 49.70 -14.51
CA ALA A 273 3.41 50.62 -15.26
C ALA A 273 3.78 50.09 -16.66
N ALA A 274 3.41 48.85 -17.01
CA ALA A 274 3.70 48.28 -18.32
C ALA A 274 2.47 48.03 -19.20
N CYS A 275 1.24 48.20 -18.69
CA CYS A 275 0.02 48.16 -19.50
C CYS A 275 -0.39 49.56 -19.96
N ALA A 276 0.53 50.25 -20.64
CA ALA A 276 0.20 51.43 -21.42
C ALA A 276 -0.22 50.99 -22.83
N LEU A 277 -1.42 50.41 -22.96
CA LEU A 277 -2.12 50.37 -24.24
C LEU A 277 -3.54 50.93 -24.05
N PRO A 278 -3.97 51.89 -24.89
CA PRO A 278 -5.26 52.56 -24.75
C PRO A 278 -6.43 51.59 -24.94
N PRO A 279 -7.61 51.86 -24.33
CA PRO A 279 -8.72 50.93 -24.26
C PRO A 279 -9.56 50.99 -25.54
N THR A 280 -8.99 50.54 -26.66
CA THR A 280 -9.75 50.32 -27.90
C THR A 280 -9.14 49.16 -28.66
N THR A 281 -9.36 47.94 -28.16
CA THR A 281 -9.43 46.65 -28.90
C THR A 281 -9.14 45.47 -27.96
N CYS A 282 -10.09 45.16 -27.08
CA CYS A 282 -10.14 43.81 -26.52
C CYS A 282 -10.80 42.91 -27.57
N ALA A 283 -10.02 42.44 -28.53
CA ALA A 283 -10.45 41.54 -29.60
C ALA A 283 -10.34 40.07 -29.14
N LEU A 284 -11.04 39.71 -28.06
CA LEU A 284 -11.21 38.30 -27.67
C LEU A 284 -12.70 38.00 -27.51
N ALA A 285 -13.20 37.19 -28.44
CA ALA A 285 -14.55 36.62 -28.42
C ALA A 285 -14.73 35.68 -27.20
N PRO A 286 -15.96 35.56 -26.66
CA PRO A 286 -16.23 34.86 -25.40
C PRO A 286 -16.19 33.34 -25.63
N PRO A 287 -15.24 32.63 -24.99
CA PRO A 287 -15.63 31.90 -23.78
C PRO A 287 -14.63 31.95 -22.62
N TYR A 288 -13.56 32.75 -22.67
CA TYR A 288 -12.47 32.67 -21.66
C TYR A 288 -12.41 33.82 -20.63
N CYS A 289 -13.41 34.69 -20.56
CA CYS A 289 -13.43 35.76 -19.56
C CYS A 289 -14.12 35.29 -18.26
N THR A 290 -13.35 35.05 -17.21
CA THR A 290 -13.83 34.56 -15.90
C THR A 290 -14.22 35.67 -14.92
N TYR A 291 -14.29 36.94 -15.36
CA TYR A 291 -14.79 38.04 -14.54
C TYR A 291 -16.32 38.04 -14.45
N ARG A 292 -16.87 38.16 -13.24
CA ARG A 292 -18.32 38.34 -13.03
C ARG A 292 -18.86 39.56 -13.83
N PRO A 293 -20.04 39.49 -14.45
CA PRO A 293 -20.56 40.52 -15.36
C PRO A 293 -20.80 41.92 -14.76
N ARG A 294 -20.67 42.10 -13.44
CA ARG A 294 -21.02 43.36 -12.77
C ARG A 294 -19.91 44.40 -12.75
N SER A 295 -18.69 44.06 -13.20
CA SER A 295 -17.54 44.99 -13.19
C SER A 295 -17.12 45.45 -14.59
N CYS A 296 -17.79 45.00 -15.65
CA CYS A 296 -17.49 45.42 -17.01
C CYS A 296 -18.45 46.55 -17.42
N ALA A 297 -17.91 47.72 -17.78
CA ALA A 297 -18.68 48.91 -18.15
C ALA A 297 -19.57 48.72 -19.41
N LEU A 298 -19.48 47.57 -20.09
CA LEU A 298 -20.32 47.21 -21.25
C LEU A 298 -21.62 46.46 -20.87
N GLY A 299 -21.80 46.03 -19.61
CA GLY A 299 -22.93 45.21 -19.18
C GLY A 299 -24.27 45.94 -18.98
N ARG A 300 -24.34 47.27 -19.19
CA ARG A 300 -25.59 48.04 -18.99
C ARG A 300 -26.42 48.28 -20.25
N LYS A 301 -25.99 47.84 -21.44
CA LYS A 301 -26.70 48.12 -22.71
C LYS A 301 -27.48 46.96 -23.33
N TYR A 302 -27.42 45.75 -22.76
CA TYR A 302 -28.03 44.55 -23.38
C TYR A 302 -29.07 43.85 -22.49
N LEU A 303 -29.77 44.60 -21.63
CA LEU A 303 -30.77 44.03 -20.71
C LEU A 303 -32.13 44.75 -20.79
N THR A 304 -32.41 45.44 -21.90
CA THR A 304 -33.71 46.11 -22.14
C THR A 304 -34.44 45.64 -23.39
N ASP A 305 -33.92 44.68 -24.16
CA ASP A 305 -34.66 44.06 -25.26
C ASP A 305 -34.45 42.54 -25.21
N LEU A 306 -35.31 41.84 -24.45
CA LEU A 306 -35.77 40.45 -24.60
C LEU A 306 -36.57 40.03 -23.35
#